data_AF-A0A7U7C4H3-F1
#
_entry.id   AF-A0A7U7C4H3-F1
#
_cell.length_a   1.000
_cell.length_b   1.000
_cell.length_c   1.000
_cell.angle_alpha   90.00
_cell.angle_beta   90.00
_cell.angle_gamma   90.00
#
_symmetry.space_group_name_H-M   'P 1'
#
loop_
_entity.id
_entity.type
_entity.pdbx_description
1 polymer ?
#
loop_
_entity_poly.entity_id
_entity_poly.type
_entity_poly.pdbx_seq_one_letter_code
_entity_poly.pdbx_strand_id
1 'polypeptide(L)'
;MSHFIGAVPSIAGLSGGQKGKLLLLHIVIESPQLLILDEPTRNFSPTSQPQVRQLFENYPGALLTVLHDVNYLRQVCQKIYRLDAHGLEEVEI
;
A
#
# COMPACT_ATOMS: atom_id res chain seq x y z
N MET A 1 -2.71 -10.02 -40.11
CA MET A 1 -2.17 -9.53 -38.84
C MET A 1 -3.33 -9.26 -37.89
N SER A 2 -3.66 -10.22 -37.04
CA SER A 2 -4.63 -10.03 -35.95
C SER A 2 -4.21 -10.97 -34.83
N HIS A 3 -3.48 -10.44 -33.86
CA HIS A 3 -3.19 -11.11 -32.60
C HIS A 3 -3.45 -10.11 -31.49
N PHE A 4 -4.04 -10.61 -30.42
CA PHE A 4 -4.51 -9.93 -29.21
C PHE A 4 -5.85 -9.20 -29.30
N ILE A 5 -6.92 -9.92 -28.95
CA ILE A 5 -7.86 -9.47 -27.91
C ILE A 5 -8.18 -10.68 -27.03
N GLY A 6 -7.32 -10.96 -26.05
CA GLY A 6 -7.73 -11.77 -24.91
C GLY A 6 -8.77 -10.98 -24.11
N ALA A 7 -9.84 -11.63 -23.65
CA ALA A 7 -10.89 -10.97 -22.87
C ALA A 7 -10.27 -10.22 -21.67
N VAL A 8 -10.58 -8.94 -21.52
CA VAL A 8 -10.19 -8.17 -20.35
C VAL A 8 -10.91 -8.78 -19.15
N PRO A 9 -10.20 -9.30 -18.14
CA PRO A 9 -10.84 -9.88 -16.97
C PRO A 9 -11.68 -8.82 -16.26
N SER A 10 -12.85 -9.21 -15.75
CA SER A 10 -13.63 -8.38 -14.84
C SER A 10 -12.81 -8.10 -13.58
N ILE A 11 -13.13 -7.02 -12.85
CA ILE A 11 -12.43 -6.67 -11.60
C ILE A 11 -12.39 -7.86 -10.63
N ALA A 12 -13.46 -8.66 -10.57
CA ALA A 12 -13.54 -9.87 -9.78
C ALA A 12 -12.46 -10.90 -10.16
N GLY A 13 -12.20 -11.06 -11.46
CA GLY A 13 -11.24 -12.02 -12.02
C GLY A 13 -9.77 -11.60 -11.98
N LEU A 14 -9.47 -10.42 -11.43
CA LEU A 14 -8.08 -9.97 -11.27
C LEU A 14 -7.36 -10.72 -10.15
N SER A 15 -6.08 -11.02 -10.36
CA SER A 15 -5.19 -11.54 -9.32
C SER A 15 -4.98 -10.52 -8.19
N GLY A 16 -4.52 -10.96 -7.02
CA GLY A 16 -4.24 -10.07 -5.90
C GLY A 16 -3.28 -8.92 -6.27
N GLY A 17 -2.22 -9.23 -7.02
CA GLY A 17 -1.27 -8.21 -7.49
C GLY A 17 -1.86 -7.23 -8.52
N GLN A 18 -2.78 -7.70 -9.39
CA GLN A 18 -3.50 -6.81 -10.32
C GLN A 18 -4.47 -5.89 -9.59
N LYS A 19 -5.19 -6.41 -8.58
CA LYS A 19 -6.06 -5.62 -7.69
C LYS A 19 -5.23 -4.59 -6.91
N GLY A 20 -4.07 -4.97 -6.40
CA GLY A 20 -3.13 -4.06 -5.75
C GLY A 20 -2.70 -2.92 -6.67
N LYS A 21 -2.33 -3.20 -7.92
CA LYS A 21 -1.98 -2.15 -8.90
C LYS A 21 -3.14 -1.20 -9.21
N LEU A 22 -4.37 -1.71 -9.34
CA LEU A 22 -5.55 -0.87 -9.54
C LEU A 22 -5.80 0.05 -8.34
N LEU A 23 -5.63 -0.45 -7.11
CA LEU A 23 -5.73 0.37 -5.90
C LEU A 23 -4.69 1.49 -5.90
N LEU A 24 -3.43 1.20 -6.25
CA LEU A 24 -2.39 2.22 -6.34
C LEU A 24 -2.73 3.28 -7.38
N LEU A 25 -3.22 2.88 -8.56
CA LEU A 25 -3.66 3.82 -9.59
C LEU A 25 -4.79 4.71 -9.08
N HIS A 26 -5.77 4.14 -8.37
CA HIS A 26 -6.86 4.91 -7.79
C HIS A 26 -6.36 5.92 -6.75
N ILE A 27 -5.45 5.54 -5.86
CA ILE A 27 -4.84 6.44 -4.86
C ILE A 27 -4.11 7.60 -5.54
N VAL A 28 -3.37 7.33 -6.61
CA VAL A 28 -2.64 8.36 -7.37
C VAL A 28 -3.59 9.34 -8.07
N ILE A 29 -4.70 8.84 -8.63
CA ILE A 29 -5.68 9.66 -9.34
C ILE A 29 -6.48 10.53 -8.37
N GLU A 30 -6.98 9.95 -7.29
CA GLU A 30 -7.82 10.66 -6.31
C GLU A 30 -6.98 11.58 -5.42
N SER A 31 -5.70 11.23 -5.18
CA SER A 31 -4.78 11.95 -4.31
C SER A 31 -5.43 12.45 -3.01
N PRO A 32 -6.02 11.55 -2.18
CA PRO A 32 -6.75 11.99 -1.00
C PRO A 32 -5.84 12.73 0.01
N GLN A 33 -6.43 13.52 0.89
CA GLN A 33 -5.67 14.21 1.94
C GLN A 33 -5.27 13.27 3.08
N LEU A 34 -6.01 12.19 3.28
CA LEU A 34 -5.75 11.14 4.26
C LEU A 34 -5.97 9.78 3.63
N LEU A 35 -4.97 8.91 3.75
CA LEU A 35 -5.01 7.54 3.30
C LEU A 35 -4.89 6.61 4.51
N ILE A 36 -5.85 5.70 4.67
CA ILE A 36 -5.87 4.69 5.74
C ILE A 36 -5.72 3.31 5.09
N LEU A 37 -4.65 2.59 5.46
CA LEU A 37 -4.32 1.30 4.87
C LEU A 37 -4.15 0.23 5.94
N ASP A 38 -4.79 -0.91 5.73
CA ASP A 38 -4.59 -2.11 6.54
C ASP A 38 -3.80 -3.14 5.73
N GLU A 39 -2.59 -3.45 6.17
CA GLU A 39 -1.68 -4.42 5.54
C GLU A 39 -1.51 -4.21 4.01
N PRO A 40 -1.17 -2.99 3.54
CA PRO A 40 -1.15 -2.67 2.11
C PRO A 40 -0.13 -3.48 1.31
N THR A 41 0.86 -4.08 1.96
CA THR A 41 1.95 -4.81 1.28
C THR A 41 1.61 -6.25 0.92
N ARG A 42 0.55 -6.83 1.50
CA ARG A 42 0.24 -8.26 1.44
C ARG A 42 0.13 -8.84 0.02
N ASN A 43 -0.36 -8.05 -0.93
CA ASN A 43 -0.64 -8.49 -2.29
C ASN A 43 0.43 -8.08 -3.31
N PHE A 44 1.51 -7.42 -2.88
CA PHE A 44 2.59 -6.98 -3.76
C PHE A 44 3.70 -8.02 -3.85
N SER A 45 4.19 -8.28 -5.07
CA SER A 45 5.35 -9.14 -5.25
C SER A 45 6.59 -8.49 -4.61
N PRO A 46 7.58 -9.28 -4.16
CA PRO A 46 8.83 -8.76 -3.62
C PRO A 46 9.51 -7.75 -4.55
N THR A 47 9.42 -7.97 -5.87
CA THR A 47 9.97 -7.09 -6.89
C THR A 47 9.26 -5.75 -7.04
N SER A 48 8.01 -5.64 -6.59
CA SER A 48 7.19 -4.42 -6.64
C SER A 48 7.18 -3.63 -5.33
N GLN A 49 7.63 -4.25 -4.23
CA GLN A 49 7.65 -3.60 -2.92
C GLN A 49 8.49 -2.31 -2.85
N PRO A 50 9.66 -2.21 -3.49
CA PRO A 50 10.44 -0.96 -3.45
C PRO A 50 9.68 0.24 -4.02
N GLN A 51 8.98 0.05 -5.14
CA GLN A 51 8.21 1.12 -5.79
C GLN A 51 6.99 1.50 -4.95
N VAL A 52 6.35 0.51 -4.32
CA VAL A 52 5.22 0.75 -3.40
C VAL A 52 5.67 1.53 -2.17
N ARG A 53 6.81 1.17 -1.57
CA ARG A 53 7.40 1.91 -0.44
C ARG A 53 7.68 3.36 -0.83
N GLN A 54 8.34 3.57 -1.97
CA GLN A 54 8.66 4.91 -2.46
C GLN A 54 7.39 5.76 -2.71
N LEU A 55 6.31 5.15 -3.22
CA LEU A 55 5.05 5.85 -3.43
C LEU A 55 4.43 6.34 -2.10
N PHE A 56 4.45 5.49 -1.06
CA PHE A 56 3.90 5.87 0.23
C PHE A 56 4.81 6.81 1.03
N GLU A 57 6.14 6.64 0.93
CA GLU A 57 7.14 7.55 1.51
C GLU A 57 6.99 8.97 0.97
N ASN A 58 6.67 9.11 -0.33
CA ASN A 58 6.48 10.40 -1.00
C ASN A 58 5.00 10.79 -1.12
N TYR A 59 4.10 10.15 -0.37
CA TYR A 59 2.68 10.46 -0.46
C TYR A 59 2.42 11.88 0.05
N PRO A 60 1.79 12.78 -0.73
CA PRO A 60 1.66 14.19 -0.37
C PRO A 60 0.65 14.45 0.75
N GLY A 61 -0.23 13.48 1.05
CA GLY A 61 -1.21 13.55 2.13
C GLY A 61 -0.74 12.87 3.41
N ALA A 62 -1.62 12.80 4.40
CA ALA A 62 -1.39 12.01 5.60
C ALA A 62 -1.59 10.52 5.31
N LEU A 63 -0.70 9.67 5.83
CA LEU A 63 -0.79 8.22 5.75
C LEU A 63 -0.93 7.63 7.16
N LEU A 64 -1.99 6.85 7.37
CA LEU A 64 -2.16 5.99 8.52
C LEU A 64 -2.14 4.54 8.03
N THR A 65 -1.16 3.75 8.45
CA THR A 65 -1.02 2.38 7.98
C THR A 65 -0.73 1.42 9.13
N VAL A 66 -1.22 0.19 9.00
CA VAL A 66 -0.93 -0.92 9.91
C VAL A 66 -0.15 -1.98 9.14
N LEU A 67 1.02 -2.34 9.66
CA LEU A 67 1.94 -3.31 9.05
C LEU A 67 2.68 -4.11 10.11
N HIS A 68 2.94 -5.38 9.82
CA HIS A 68 3.86 -6.21 10.62
C HIS A 68 5.36 -5.96 10.35
N ASP A 69 5.73 -5.27 9.26
CA ASP A 69 7.12 -4.99 8.89
C ASP A 69 7.60 -3.63 9.45
N VAL A 70 8.36 -3.68 10.55
CA VAL A 70 8.91 -2.48 11.20
C VAL A 70 9.87 -1.71 10.28
N ASN A 71 10.64 -2.38 9.41
CA ASN A 71 11.55 -1.68 8.50
C ASN A 71 10.78 -0.89 7.45
N TYR A 72 9.61 -1.39 7.03
CA TYR A 72 8.69 -0.62 6.20
C TYR A 72 8.21 0.63 6.93
N LEU A 73 7.71 0.45 8.16
CA LEU A 73 7.17 1.56 8.94
C LEU A 73 8.23 2.65 9.14
N ARG A 74 9.48 2.28 9.46
CA ARG A 74 10.61 3.23 9.60
C ARG A 74 10.91 4.02 8.33
N GLN A 75 10.75 3.40 7.16
CA GLN A 75 11.01 4.09 5.89
C GLN A 75 9.88 5.05 5.52
N VAL A 76 8.63 4.66 5.79
CA VAL A 76 7.45 5.33 5.22
C VAL A 76 6.79 6.30 6.21
N CYS A 77 6.83 6.02 7.52
CA CYS A 77 6.09 6.75 8.53
C CYS A 77 7.01 7.66 9.35
N GLN A 78 6.53 8.86 9.68
CA GLN A 78 7.25 9.80 10.55
C GLN A 78 7.02 9.52 12.03
N LYS A 79 5.93 8.82 12.36
CA LYS A 79 5.58 8.39 13.72
C LYS A 79 5.13 6.94 13.69
N ILE A 80 5.54 6.17 14.68
CA ILE A 80 5.19 4.75 14.78
C ILE A 80 4.61 4.50 16.16
N TYR A 81 3.46 3.83 16.18
CA TYR A 81 2.80 3.45 17.41
C TYR A 81 2.75 1.93 17.53
N ARG A 82 2.98 1.43 18.74
CA ARG A 82 2.74 0.04 19.11
C ARG A 82 1.42 -0.06 19.86
N LEU A 83 0.56 -0.96 19.43
CA LEU A 83 -0.65 -1.33 20.14
C LEU A 83 -0.38 -2.54 21.02
N ASP A 84 -0.66 -2.44 22.32
CA ASP A 84 -0.63 -3.56 23.26
C ASP A 84 -1.89 -3.59 24.15
N ALA A 85 -1.88 -4.42 25.19
CA ALA A 85 -3.01 -4.58 26.12
C ALA A 85 -3.33 -3.31 26.93
N HIS A 86 -2.42 -2.35 27.00
CA HIS A 86 -2.56 -1.08 27.72
C HIS A 86 -2.94 0.08 26.79
N GLY A 87 -2.84 -0.09 25.47
CA GLY A 87 -3.29 0.88 24.46
C GLY A 87 -2.25 1.14 23.38
N LEU A 88 -2.35 2.32 22.74
CA LEU A 88 -1.35 2.80 21.78
C LEU A 88 -0.25 3.58 22.50
N GLU A 89 0.99 3.18 22.27
CA GLU A 89 2.20 3.86 22.74
C GLU A 89 3.04 4.31 21.53
N GLU A 90 3.50 5.56 21.51
CA GLU A 90 4.44 6.05 20.49
C GLU A 90 5.82 5.44 20.77
N VAL A 91 6.44 4.85 19.75
CA VAL A 91 7.76 4.22 19.89
C VAL A 91 8.78 5.08 19.16
N GLU A 92 9.86 5.44 19.85
CA GLU A 92 11.05 6.01 19.21
C GLU A 92 11.84 4.89 18.52
N ILE A 93 12.04 5.02 17.21
CA ILE A 93 12.62 3.95 16.38
C ILE A 93 13.80 4.46 15.55
#